data_AF-A0AAI8XA69-F1
#
_entry.id   AF-A0AAI8XA69-F1
#
_cell.length_a   1.000
_cell.length_b   1.000
_cell.length_c   1.000
_cell.angle_alpha   90.00
_cell.angle_beta   90.00
_cell.angle_gamma   90.00
#
_symmetry.space_group_name_H-M   'P 1'
#
loop_
_entity.id
_entity.type
_entity.pdbx_description
1 polymer ?
#
loop_
_entity_poly.entity_id
_entity_poly.type
_entity_poly.pdbx_seq_one_letter_code
_entity_poly.pdbx_strand_id
1 'polypeptide(L)'
;MGEFATSRINRRALLFHTGSAAVASTVAATARATGSPGRDQEPSDRLRELIEAHRIAYAAFGKALHELGGDSGGASREEERALLAICGHAAVEEGDRLAKARYLLEIEARGELDLPEHMQAVLRSTMWKG
;
A
#
# COMPACT_ATOMS: atom_id res chain seq x y z
N MET A 1 -24.71 -23.77 12.72
CA MET A 1 -24.08 -22.51 13.17
C MET A 1 -22.84 -22.90 13.95
N GLY A 2 -21.67 -22.76 13.33
CA GLY A 2 -20.38 -22.95 13.97
C GLY A 2 -19.52 -21.79 13.51
N GLU A 3 -19.37 -20.79 14.37
CA GLU A 3 -18.47 -19.68 14.15
C GLU A 3 -17.04 -20.23 14.26
N PHE A 4 -16.40 -20.46 13.12
CA PHE A 4 -14.96 -20.63 13.09
C PHE A 4 -14.38 -19.25 13.37
N ALA A 5 -14.14 -18.95 14.64
CA ALA A 5 -13.20 -17.93 15.07
C ALA A 5 -11.81 -18.37 14.59
N THR A 6 -11.55 -18.22 13.29
CA THR A 6 -10.20 -18.20 12.77
C THR A 6 -9.58 -16.95 13.38
N SER A 7 -8.87 -17.15 14.50
CA SER A 7 -7.85 -16.24 14.98
C SER A 7 -7.11 -15.78 13.73
N ARG A 8 -7.36 -14.51 13.36
CA ARG A 8 -6.88 -13.84 12.16
C ARG A 8 -5.39 -13.62 12.39
N ILE A 9 -4.64 -14.72 12.47
CA ILE A 9 -3.19 -14.72 12.52
C ILE A 9 -2.80 -13.97 11.26
N ASN A 10 -2.43 -12.72 11.50
CA ASN A 10 -2.00 -11.80 10.48
C ASN A 10 -0.85 -12.51 9.76
N ARG A 11 -1.03 -12.84 8.49
CA ARG A 11 0.01 -13.41 7.62
C ARG A 11 1.33 -12.61 7.72
N ARG A 12 1.24 -11.31 8.06
CA ARG A 12 2.38 -10.42 8.31
C ARG A 12 3.16 -10.81 9.59
N ALA A 13 2.52 -11.32 10.64
CA ALA A 13 3.21 -11.85 11.83
C ALA A 13 3.96 -13.17 11.55
N LEU A 14 3.48 -13.98 10.59
CA LEU A 14 4.09 -15.25 10.23
C LEU A 14 5.34 -15.06 9.34
N LEU A 15 5.33 -14.08 8.43
CA LEU A 15 6.39 -13.86 7.45
C LEU A 15 7.65 -13.17 8.01
N PHE A 16 7.56 -12.48 9.16
CA PHE A 16 8.74 -11.89 9.81
C PHE A 16 9.78 -12.94 10.27
N HIS A 17 9.43 -14.23 10.33
CA HIS A 17 10.31 -15.31 10.78
C HIS A 17 10.96 -16.12 9.65
N THR A 18 10.69 -15.83 8.39
CA THR A 18 11.26 -16.57 7.25
C THR A 18 12.01 -15.64 6.32
N GLY A 19 13.31 -15.86 6.24
CA GLY A 19 14.29 -14.94 5.68
C GLY A 19 14.07 -14.58 4.21
N SER A 20 14.40 -13.33 3.94
CA SER A 20 14.49 -12.67 2.64
C SER A 20 15.37 -13.44 1.66
N ALA A 21 14.79 -13.82 0.52
CA ALA A 21 15.53 -14.14 -0.69
C ALA A 21 15.16 -13.11 -1.76
N ALA A 22 16.02 -12.11 -1.95
CA ALA A 22 15.85 -11.10 -2.99
C ALA A 22 16.18 -11.71 -4.35
N VAL A 23 15.18 -11.83 -5.23
CA VAL A 23 15.39 -12.12 -6.66
C VAL A 23 15.34 -10.79 -7.41
N ALA A 24 16.51 -10.31 -7.82
CA ALA A 24 16.61 -9.14 -8.70
C ALA A 24 16.16 -9.55 -10.10
N SER A 25 14.94 -9.17 -10.50
CA SER A 25 14.44 -9.33 -11.87
C SER A 25 14.55 -7.99 -12.60
N THR A 26 15.44 -7.91 -13.58
CA THR A 26 15.58 -6.76 -14.46
C THR A 26 14.63 -6.88 -15.65
N VAL A 27 13.57 -6.08 -15.67
CA VAL A 27 12.74 -5.91 -16.88
C VAL A 27 13.17 -4.62 -17.58
N ALA A 28 13.92 -4.77 -18.67
CA ALA A 28 14.22 -3.67 -19.58
C ALA A 28 13.03 -3.46 -20.54
N ALA A 29 12.19 -2.47 -20.28
CA ALA A 29 11.14 -2.05 -21.18
C ALA A 29 11.66 -0.92 -22.10
N THR A 30 12.01 -1.25 -23.34
CA THR A 30 12.22 -0.25 -24.38
C THR A 30 10.88 0.12 -25.02
N ALA A 31 10.36 1.31 -24.69
CA ALA A 31 9.30 1.93 -25.47
C ALA A 31 9.65 3.41 -25.74
N ARG A 32 10.02 3.70 -26.99
CA ARG A 32 10.07 5.05 -27.54
C ARG A 32 8.62 5.56 -27.65
N ALA A 33 8.29 6.60 -26.91
CA ALA A 33 7.14 7.45 -27.20
C ALA A 33 7.63 8.90 -27.30
N THR A 34 7.59 9.42 -28.52
CA THR A 34 7.75 10.85 -28.82
C THR A 34 6.52 11.60 -28.32
N GLY A 35 6.67 12.27 -27.19
CA GLY A 35 5.74 13.25 -26.63
C GLY A 35 6.51 14.08 -25.61
N SER A 36 6.34 15.40 -25.65
CA SER A 36 6.98 16.42 -24.79
C SER A 36 7.32 15.92 -23.37
N PRO A 37 8.45 16.31 -22.74
CA PRO A 37 8.69 16.05 -21.32
C PRO A 37 7.66 16.87 -20.54
N GLY A 38 6.47 16.32 -20.40
CA GLY A 38 5.44 16.86 -19.53
C GLY A 38 6.09 16.92 -18.16
N ARG A 39 6.17 18.14 -17.60
CA ARG A 39 6.54 18.41 -16.21
C ARG A 39 6.19 17.20 -15.36
N ASP A 40 7.13 16.75 -14.55
CA ASP A 40 6.87 15.98 -13.34
C ASP A 40 5.67 16.65 -12.65
N GLN A 41 4.47 16.16 -12.91
CA GLN A 41 3.26 16.66 -12.28
C GLN A 41 3.36 16.04 -10.89
N GLU A 42 3.82 16.85 -9.95
CA GLU A 42 3.82 16.46 -8.55
C GLU A 42 2.44 15.93 -8.19
N PRO A 43 2.35 14.85 -7.39
CA PRO A 43 1.08 14.41 -6.87
C PRO A 43 0.42 15.53 -6.07
N SER A 44 -0.91 15.54 -6.06
CA SER A 44 -1.71 16.44 -5.26
C SER A 44 -1.29 16.37 -3.79
N ASP A 45 -1.39 17.50 -3.10
CA ASP A 45 -1.10 17.59 -1.66
C ASP A 45 -1.87 16.52 -0.87
N ARG A 46 -3.11 16.25 -1.30
CA ARG A 46 -3.95 15.20 -0.69
C ARG A 46 -3.35 13.81 -0.84
N LEU A 47 -2.87 13.42 -2.04
CA LEU A 47 -2.26 12.10 -2.20
C LEU A 47 -0.94 12.01 -1.43
N ARG A 48 -0.15 13.09 -1.40
CA ARG A 48 1.09 13.19 -0.60
C ARG A 48 0.82 12.98 0.88
N GLU A 49 -0.19 13.65 1.43
CA GLU A 49 -0.60 13.51 2.83
C GLU A 49 -1.05 12.08 3.16
N LEU A 50 -1.81 11.44 2.27
CA LEU A 50 -2.23 10.05 2.47
C LEU A 50 -1.05 9.08 2.50
N ILE A 51 -0.09 9.24 1.57
CA ILE A 51 1.13 8.46 1.52
C ILE A 51 1.96 8.65 2.81
N GLU A 52 2.09 9.89 3.26
CA GLU A 52 2.85 10.18 4.48
C GLU A 52 2.15 9.63 5.73
N ALA A 53 0.82 9.77 5.82
CA ALA A 53 0.05 9.20 6.90
C ALA A 53 0.22 7.67 6.98
N HIS A 54 0.22 6.98 5.84
CA HIS A 54 0.48 5.54 5.81
C HIS A 54 1.91 5.21 6.26
N ARG A 55 2.94 5.96 5.83
CA ARG A 55 4.33 5.75 6.29
C ARG A 55 4.46 5.89 7.81
N ILE A 56 3.83 6.91 8.38
CA ILE A 56 3.82 7.14 9.84
C ILE A 56 3.14 5.97 10.55
N ALA A 57 1.96 5.56 10.09
CA ALA A 57 1.21 4.44 10.67
C ALA A 57 1.99 3.12 10.55
N TYR A 58 2.63 2.87 9.40
CA TYR A 58 3.47 1.69 9.16
C TYR A 58 4.67 1.64 10.12
N ALA A 59 5.36 2.76 10.31
CA ALA A 59 6.46 2.85 11.26
C ALA A 59 5.99 2.64 12.72
N ALA A 60 4.83 3.19 13.08
CA ALA A 60 4.23 2.99 14.41
C ALA A 60 3.84 1.53 14.64
N PHE A 61 3.24 0.88 13.64
CA PHE A 61 2.91 -0.54 13.69
C PHE A 61 4.15 -1.41 13.87
N GLY A 62 5.21 -1.14 13.09
CA GLY A 62 6.50 -1.84 13.25
C GLY A 62 7.08 -1.69 14.66
N LYS A 63 7.01 -0.49 15.27
CA LYS A 63 7.44 -0.28 16.66
C LYS A 63 6.59 -1.08 17.66
N ALA A 64 5.27 -1.04 17.51
CA ALA A 64 4.35 -1.74 18.39
C ALA A 64 4.54 -3.27 18.37
N LEU A 65 5.02 -3.85 17.25
CA LEU A 65 5.37 -5.27 17.18
C LEU A 65 6.63 -5.63 17.97
N HIS A 66 7.56 -4.69 18.15
CA HIS A 66 8.81 -4.91 18.87
C HIS A 66 8.69 -4.59 20.37
N GLU A 67 7.70 -3.80 20.78
CA GLU A 67 7.46 -3.45 22.18
C GLU A 67 6.66 -4.53 22.91
N LEU A 68 7.22 -5.08 23.98
CA LEU A 68 6.54 -6.04 24.84
C LEU A 68 5.40 -5.35 25.59
N GLY A 69 4.15 -5.58 25.15
CA GLY A 69 2.94 -4.97 25.72
C GLY A 69 2.40 -3.76 24.95
N GLY A 70 2.95 -3.43 23.78
CA GLY A 70 2.38 -2.42 22.89
C GLY A 70 1.04 -2.86 22.29
N ASP A 71 0.15 -1.89 22.01
CA ASP A 71 -1.13 -2.16 21.31
C ASP A 71 -0.90 -2.38 19.81
N SER A 72 -0.31 -3.54 19.48
CA SER A 72 -0.08 -3.96 18.10
C SER A 72 -1.40 -4.14 17.32
N GLY A 73 -2.51 -4.42 18.02
CA GLY A 73 -3.83 -4.58 17.40
C GLY A 73 -4.42 -3.26 16.94
N GLY A 74 -4.32 -2.22 17.77
CA GLY A 74 -4.65 -0.84 17.38
C GLY A 74 -3.77 -0.42 16.21
N ALA A 75 -2.45 -0.41 16.40
CA ALA A 75 -1.51 0.09 15.39
C ALA A 75 -1.65 -0.62 14.03
N SER A 76 -1.96 -1.92 14.03
CA SER A 76 -2.28 -2.66 12.80
C SER A 76 -3.52 -2.14 12.09
N ARG A 77 -4.58 -1.80 12.83
CA ARG A 77 -5.82 -1.25 12.25
C ARG A 77 -5.63 0.17 11.73
N GLU A 78 -4.83 0.98 12.40
CA GLU A 78 -4.52 2.33 11.90
C GLU A 78 -3.70 2.29 10.60
N GLU A 79 -2.70 1.42 10.53
CA GLU A 79 -1.92 1.19 9.31
C GLU A 79 -2.81 0.68 8.17
N GLU A 80 -3.65 -0.33 8.42
CA GLU A 80 -4.56 -0.90 7.44
C GLU A 80 -5.57 0.16 6.91
N ARG A 81 -6.11 0.98 7.81
CA ARG A 81 -7.00 2.08 7.44
C ARG A 81 -6.29 3.11 6.55
N ALA A 82 -5.04 3.45 6.86
CA ALA A 82 -4.26 4.38 6.06
C ALA A 82 -3.96 3.82 4.66
N LEU A 83 -3.62 2.53 4.57
CA LEU A 83 -3.39 1.85 3.29
C LEU A 83 -4.68 1.80 2.44
N LEU A 84 -5.81 1.50 3.05
CA LEU A 84 -7.12 1.53 2.38
C LEU A 84 -7.47 2.92 1.83
N ALA A 85 -7.10 4.00 2.54
CA ALA A 85 -7.35 5.36 2.07
C ALA A 85 -6.57 5.68 0.79
N ILE A 86 -5.31 5.21 0.69
CA ILE A 86 -4.52 5.30 -0.55
C ILE A 86 -5.14 4.45 -1.65
N CYS A 87 -5.47 3.19 -1.34
CA CYS A 87 -6.10 2.28 -2.30
C CYS A 87 -7.39 2.87 -2.90
N GLY A 88 -8.20 3.54 -2.07
CA GLY A 88 -9.46 4.18 -2.48
C GLY A 88 -9.33 5.58 -3.09
N HIS A 89 -8.14 6.19 -3.09
CA HIS A 89 -7.95 7.55 -3.61
C HIS A 89 -8.19 7.63 -5.13
N ALA A 90 -9.14 8.45 -5.58
CA ALA A 90 -9.41 8.64 -7.01
C ALA A 90 -8.33 9.53 -7.65
N ALA A 91 -7.42 8.91 -8.41
CA ALA A 91 -6.32 9.61 -9.08
C ALA A 91 -6.74 10.10 -10.48
N VAL A 92 -7.30 11.31 -10.54
CA VAL A 92 -7.78 11.93 -11.79
C VAL A 92 -6.65 12.57 -12.59
N GLU A 93 -5.64 13.11 -11.91
CA GLU A 93 -4.48 13.72 -12.54
C GLU A 93 -3.39 12.69 -12.83
N GLU A 94 -2.57 12.93 -13.87
CA GLU A 94 -1.50 12.01 -14.24
C GLU A 94 -0.44 11.89 -13.14
N GLY A 95 -0.12 12.99 -12.46
CA GLY A 95 0.77 13.00 -11.31
C GLY A 95 0.31 12.06 -10.19
N ASP A 96 -0.97 12.14 -9.85
CA ASP A 96 -1.58 11.27 -8.85
C ASP A 96 -1.61 9.81 -9.28
N ARG A 97 -1.90 9.53 -10.57
CA ARG A 97 -1.90 8.15 -11.08
C ARG A 97 -0.52 7.52 -10.96
N LEU A 98 0.51 8.22 -11.41
CA LEU A 98 1.88 7.73 -11.38
C LEU A 98 2.39 7.56 -9.94
N ALA A 99 2.15 8.55 -9.08
CA ALA A 99 2.56 8.49 -7.68
C ALA A 99 1.84 7.36 -6.92
N LYS A 100 0.52 7.24 -7.09
CA LYS A 100 -0.27 6.16 -6.48
C LYS A 100 0.19 4.80 -6.98
N ALA A 101 0.37 4.62 -8.29
CA ALA A 101 0.83 3.36 -8.86
C ALA A 101 2.21 2.95 -8.34
N ARG A 102 3.17 3.88 -8.32
CA ARG A 102 4.51 3.63 -7.76
C ARG A 102 4.44 3.20 -6.29
N TYR A 103 3.65 3.91 -5.49
CA TYR A 103 3.54 3.58 -4.07
C TYR A 103 2.86 2.23 -3.85
N LEU A 104 1.78 1.90 -4.56
CA LEU A 104 1.14 0.60 -4.47
C LEU A 104 2.05 -0.55 -4.89
N LEU A 105 2.92 -0.35 -5.89
CA LEU A 105 3.95 -1.33 -6.25
C LEU A 105 4.99 -1.54 -5.14
N GLU A 106 5.37 -0.49 -4.40
CA GLU A 106 6.25 -0.62 -3.23
C GLU A 106 5.59 -1.44 -2.11
N ILE A 107 4.29 -1.28 -1.89
CA ILE A 107 3.52 -2.05 -0.91
C ILE A 107 3.36 -3.51 -1.36
N GLU A 108 3.07 -3.74 -2.65
CA GLU A 108 3.00 -5.10 -3.19
C GLU A 108 4.34 -5.83 -3.14
N ALA A 109 5.46 -5.12 -3.37
CA ALA A 109 6.79 -5.72 -3.26
C ALA A 109 7.10 -6.23 -1.83
N ARG A 110 6.38 -5.72 -0.82
CA ARG A 110 6.42 -6.22 0.57
C ARG A 110 5.36 -7.28 0.86
N GLY A 111 4.46 -7.55 -0.09
CA GLY A 111 3.34 -8.49 0.05
C GLY A 111 2.20 -7.96 0.93
N GLU A 112 2.06 -6.64 1.02
CA GLU A 112 1.16 -5.94 1.96
C GLU A 112 -0.17 -5.49 1.31
N LEU A 113 -0.34 -5.61 -0.01
CA LEU A 113 -1.66 -5.48 -0.66
C LEU A 113 -2.44 -6.80 -0.58
N ASP A 114 -2.59 -7.32 0.62
CA ASP A 114 -2.99 -8.70 0.84
C ASP A 114 -4.47 -8.94 1.12
N LEU A 115 -5.16 -7.89 1.54
CA LEU A 115 -6.57 -7.94 1.84
C LEU A 115 -7.41 -7.78 0.57
N PRO A 116 -8.50 -8.57 0.40
CA PRO A 116 -9.48 -8.36 -0.66
C PRO A 116 -9.98 -6.91 -0.73
N GLU A 117 -10.10 -6.26 0.43
CA GLU A 117 -10.52 -4.87 0.58
C GLU A 117 -9.56 -3.88 -0.11
N HIS A 118 -8.23 -4.12 -0.06
CA HIS A 118 -7.24 -3.31 -0.77
C HIS A 118 -7.48 -3.38 -2.28
N MET A 119 -7.60 -4.59 -2.82
CA MET A 119 -7.82 -4.79 -4.25
C MET A 119 -9.16 -4.24 -4.70
N GLN A 120 -10.23 -4.43 -3.93
CA GLN A 120 -11.54 -3.84 -4.22
C GLN A 120 -11.49 -2.31 -4.19
N ALA A 121 -10.74 -1.70 -3.27
CA ALA A 121 -10.59 -0.26 -3.20
C ALA A 121 -9.81 0.28 -4.41
N VAL A 122 -8.72 -0.40 -4.81
CA VAL A 122 -7.96 -0.07 -6.04
C VAL A 122 -8.86 -0.12 -7.26
N LEU A 123 -9.55 -1.24 -7.49
CA LEU A 123 -10.43 -1.43 -8.65
C LEU A 123 -11.56 -0.37 -8.69
N ARG A 124 -12.20 -0.10 -7.55
CA ARG A 124 -13.24 0.95 -7.49
C ARG A 124 -12.68 2.33 -7.77
N SER A 125 -11.48 2.64 -7.29
CA SER A 125 -10.83 3.94 -7.50
C SER A 125 -10.46 4.22 -8.95
N THR A 126 -10.22 3.18 -9.76
CA THR A 126 -9.88 3.31 -11.19
C THR A 126 -11.11 3.24 -12.10
N MET A 127 -12.16 2.55 -11.65
CA MET A 127 -13.42 2.44 -12.40
C MET A 127 -14.33 3.65 -12.23
N TRP A 128 -14.08 4.53 -11.25
CA TRP A 128 -14.88 5.73 -11.04
C TRP A 128 -14.72 6.70 -12.23
N LYS A 129 -15.71 6.68 -13.12
CA LYS A 129 -15.94 7.74 -14.11
C LYS A 129 -16.62 8.89 -13.37
N GLY A 130 -15.83 9.87 -12.94
CA GLY A 130 -16.34 11.22 -12.69
C GLY A 130 -16.73 11.86 -14.01
#